data_AF-A0A2E5AFQ5-F1
#
_entry.id   AF-A0A2E5AFQ5-F1
#
_cell.length_a   1.000
_cell.length_b   1.000
_cell.length_c   1.000
_cell.angle_alpha   90.00
_cell.angle_beta   90.00
_cell.angle_gamma   90.00
#
_symmetry.space_group_name_H-M   'P 1'
#
loop_
_entity.id
_entity.type
_entity.pdbx_description
1 polymer ?
#
loop_
_entity_poly.entity_id
_entity_poly.type
_entity_poly.pdbx_seq_one_letter_code
_entity_poly.pdbx_strand_id
1 'polypeptide(L)'
;MSLTMNTKRRTPGVLFFASMLVLIWLTMITHEAVHWLTGQALGHDMFMQLTRAGFVHDDANPTLLETALVSISGPVFTWLLGALGVWLAVSRKSFLGYELIVVAFAQRFLALTVGTVAGVHNDEARVSLMMGLPFWVLPVIVSLVLFAGVVIAARATRASILTHVLSYGVISIAFTAIIFADGTGPGGDGCGVLSDYLPDRYGCAG
;
A
#
# COMPACT_ATOMS: atom_id res chain seq x y z
N MET A 1 48.03 5.45 3.74
CA MET A 1 47.25 5.50 2.48
C MET A 1 45.78 5.70 2.87
N SER A 2 45.33 6.96 2.93
CA SER A 2 43.97 7.32 3.34
C SER A 2 43.05 7.17 2.13
N LEU A 3 42.23 6.12 2.11
CA LEU A 3 41.14 5.97 1.16
C LEU A 3 40.02 6.94 1.56
N THR A 4 40.07 8.17 1.06
CA THR A 4 38.91 9.04 1.06
C THR A 4 37.86 8.43 0.13
N MET A 5 37.05 7.51 0.65
CA MET A 5 35.87 7.02 -0.05
C MET A 5 34.99 8.23 -0.33
N ASN A 6 34.81 8.56 -1.61
CA ASN A 6 33.92 9.62 -2.03
C ASN A 6 32.47 9.20 -1.69
N THR A 7 31.98 9.69 -0.55
CA THR A 7 30.66 9.39 0.03
C THR A 7 29.54 10.26 -0.55
N LYS A 8 29.73 10.83 -1.74
CA LYS A 8 28.74 11.76 -2.33
C LYS A 8 27.41 11.05 -2.55
N ARG A 9 26.37 11.58 -1.89
CA ARG A 9 24.98 11.14 -2.07
C ARG A 9 24.49 11.49 -3.48
N ARG A 10 23.58 10.68 -4.01
CA ARG A 10 23.02 10.78 -5.36
C ARG A 10 21.57 11.28 -5.30
N THR A 11 21.25 12.21 -6.18
CA THR A 11 19.86 12.58 -6.50
C THR A 11 19.57 12.09 -7.92
N PRO A 12 18.52 11.28 -8.13
CA PRO A 12 18.16 10.83 -9.47
C PRO A 12 17.55 11.97 -10.30
N GLY A 13 17.49 11.79 -11.62
CA GLY A 13 16.89 12.78 -12.53
C GLY A 13 15.35 12.76 -12.49
N VAL A 14 14.71 13.69 -13.21
CA VAL A 14 13.24 13.85 -13.22
C VAL A 14 12.47 12.58 -13.62
N LEU A 15 13.04 11.76 -14.51
CA LEU A 15 12.40 10.52 -14.96
C LEU A 15 12.12 9.54 -13.82
N PHE A 16 12.94 9.54 -12.77
CA PHE A 16 12.69 8.77 -11.54
C PHE A 16 11.39 9.22 -10.86
N PHE A 17 11.21 10.51 -10.66
CA PHE A 17 9.99 11.00 -9.99
C PHE A 17 8.73 10.76 -10.85
N ALA A 18 8.87 10.81 -12.18
CA ALA A 18 7.81 10.43 -13.10
C ALA A 18 7.51 8.92 -13.06
N SER A 19 8.52 8.05 -13.06
CA SER A 19 8.31 6.60 -12.91
C SER A 19 7.71 6.23 -11.57
N MET A 20 8.11 6.92 -10.49
CA MET A 20 7.54 6.72 -9.17
C MET A 20 6.04 7.02 -9.14
N LEU A 21 5.58 8.08 -9.81
CA LEU A 21 4.14 8.37 -9.95
C LEU A 21 3.40 7.18 -10.56
N VAL A 22 3.90 6.68 -11.70
CA VAL A 22 3.30 5.52 -12.40
C VAL A 22 3.32 4.27 -11.52
N LEU A 23 4.43 4.02 -10.82
CA LEU A 23 4.57 2.87 -9.93
C LEU A 23 3.57 2.89 -8.77
N ILE A 24 3.22 4.07 -8.24
CA ILE A 24 2.22 4.18 -7.16
C ILE A 24 0.85 3.72 -7.66
N TRP A 25 0.41 4.22 -8.82
CA TRP A 25 -0.85 3.80 -9.44
C TRP A 25 -0.87 2.30 -9.75
N LEU A 26 0.20 1.79 -10.37
CA LEU A 26 0.32 0.37 -10.68
C LEU A 26 0.33 -0.49 -9.42
N THR A 27 1.00 -0.05 -8.35
CA THR A 27 1.05 -0.81 -7.10
C THR A 27 -0.32 -0.86 -6.44
N MET A 28 -1.07 0.26 -6.42
CA MET A 28 -2.43 0.26 -5.87
C MET A 28 -3.37 -0.63 -6.68
N ILE A 29 -3.43 -0.45 -8.01
CA ILE A 29 -4.32 -1.25 -8.86
C ILE A 29 -3.97 -2.73 -8.76
N THR A 30 -2.68 -3.09 -8.76
CA THR A 30 -2.27 -4.49 -8.66
C THR A 30 -2.56 -5.06 -7.28
N HIS A 31 -2.43 -4.26 -6.21
CA HIS A 31 -2.76 -4.68 -4.86
C HIS A 31 -4.24 -5.07 -4.73
N GLU A 32 -5.14 -4.20 -5.17
CA GLU A 32 -6.58 -4.48 -5.16
C GLU A 32 -6.94 -5.61 -6.15
N ALA A 33 -6.26 -5.68 -7.30
CA ALA A 33 -6.43 -6.79 -8.25
C ALA A 33 -6.03 -8.14 -7.65
N VAL A 34 -5.01 -8.19 -6.78
CA VAL A 34 -4.61 -9.42 -6.10
C VAL A 34 -5.66 -9.85 -5.07
N HIS A 35 -6.27 -8.91 -4.34
CA HIS A 35 -7.43 -9.21 -3.49
C HIS A 35 -8.57 -9.82 -4.31
N TRP A 36 -8.95 -9.13 -5.39
CA TRP A 36 -10.00 -9.57 -6.30
C TRP A 36 -9.71 -10.96 -6.91
N LEU A 37 -8.52 -11.17 -7.48
CA LEU A 37 -8.11 -12.45 -8.05
C LEU A 37 -8.11 -13.58 -7.03
N THR A 38 -7.72 -13.30 -5.78
CA THR A 38 -7.73 -14.30 -4.71
C THR A 38 -9.15 -14.76 -4.41
N GLY A 39 -10.10 -13.84 -4.29
CA GLY A 39 -11.51 -14.20 -4.05
C GLY A 39 -12.13 -14.95 -5.23
N GLN A 40 -11.91 -14.47 -6.47
CA GLN A 40 -12.37 -15.16 -7.67
C GLN A 40 -11.78 -16.58 -7.78
N ALA A 41 -10.50 -16.77 -7.43
CA ALA A 41 -9.85 -18.08 -7.45
C ALA A 41 -10.39 -19.03 -6.38
N LEU A 42 -10.93 -18.50 -5.28
CA LEU A 42 -11.61 -19.26 -4.24
C LEU A 42 -13.10 -19.54 -4.57
N GLY A 43 -13.61 -19.01 -5.68
CA GLY A 43 -14.96 -19.24 -6.17
C GLY A 43 -16.00 -18.23 -5.66
N HIS A 44 -15.55 -17.09 -5.13
CA HIS A 44 -16.40 -16.02 -4.60
C HIS A 44 -16.59 -14.90 -5.61
N ASP A 45 -17.75 -14.24 -5.57
CA ASP A 45 -18.03 -13.06 -6.38
C ASP A 45 -17.40 -11.81 -5.74
N MET A 46 -16.49 -11.16 -6.47
CA MET A 46 -15.68 -10.06 -5.96
C MET A 46 -15.93 -8.74 -6.70
N PHE A 47 -15.97 -7.64 -5.96
CA PHE A 47 -15.86 -6.28 -6.51
C PHE A 47 -14.44 -5.72 -6.34
N MET A 48 -14.08 -4.76 -7.18
CA MET A 48 -12.81 -4.04 -7.11
C MET A 48 -13.01 -2.57 -7.48
N GLN A 49 -12.44 -1.68 -6.67
CA GLN A 49 -12.30 -0.24 -6.86
C GLN A 49 -10.80 0.13 -6.74
N LEU A 50 -10.46 1.42 -6.80
CA LEU A 50 -9.04 1.83 -6.79
C LEU A 50 -8.38 1.67 -5.42
N THR A 51 -9.15 1.77 -4.33
CA THR A 51 -8.62 1.66 -2.96
C THR A 51 -9.24 0.54 -2.12
N ARG A 52 -10.10 -0.28 -2.74
CA ARG A 52 -10.75 -1.41 -2.06
C ARG A 52 -11.14 -2.53 -3.01
N ALA A 53 -11.08 -3.75 -2.53
CA ALA A 53 -11.69 -4.92 -3.12
C ALA A 53 -12.30 -5.80 -2.01
N GLY A 54 -13.36 -6.53 -2.34
CA GLY A 54 -14.09 -7.33 -1.35
C GLY A 54 -15.16 -8.20 -1.98
N PHE A 55 -15.80 -9.00 -1.13
CA PHE A 55 -16.94 -9.85 -1.50
C PHE A 55 -18.15 -8.98 -1.86
N VAL A 56 -18.91 -9.38 -2.88
CA VAL A 56 -20.21 -8.76 -3.19
C VAL A 56 -21.21 -9.10 -2.08
N HIS A 57 -22.15 -8.20 -1.78
CA HIS A 57 -23.10 -8.36 -0.66
C HIS A 57 -23.92 -9.67 -0.67
N ASP A 58 -24.21 -10.19 -1.87
CA ASP A 58 -25.01 -11.41 -2.05
C ASP A 58 -24.16 -12.69 -2.14
N ASP A 59 -22.85 -12.59 -1.95
CA ASP A 59 -21.95 -13.73 -2.03
C ASP A 59 -22.16 -14.70 -0.87
N ALA A 60 -22.00 -15.99 -1.16
CA ALA A 60 -22.42 -17.08 -0.28
C ALA A 60 -21.46 -17.26 0.92
N ASN A 61 -21.58 -16.41 1.95
CA ASN A 61 -20.94 -16.53 3.27
C ASN A 61 -19.51 -17.10 3.24
N PRO A 62 -18.50 -16.31 2.83
CA PRO A 62 -17.11 -16.76 2.85
C PRO A 62 -16.69 -17.21 4.25
N THR A 63 -15.92 -18.29 4.32
CA THR A 63 -15.36 -18.75 5.59
C THR A 63 -14.33 -17.76 6.13
N LEU A 64 -14.10 -17.79 7.45
CA LEU A 64 -13.08 -16.93 8.09
C LEU A 64 -11.69 -17.06 7.43
N LEU A 65 -11.33 -18.28 7.01
CA LEU A 65 -10.06 -18.53 6.33
C LEU A 65 -10.02 -17.87 4.96
N GLU A 66 -11.09 -17.97 4.17
CA GLU A 66 -11.16 -17.33 2.85
C GLU A 66 -11.13 -15.80 2.98
N THR A 67 -11.87 -15.23 3.94
CA THR A 67 -11.82 -13.80 4.24
C THR A 67 -10.41 -13.34 4.64
N ALA A 68 -9.69 -14.16 5.45
CA ALA A 68 -8.32 -13.86 5.85
C ALA A 68 -7.33 -13.97 4.67
N LEU A 69 -7.49 -14.99 3.81
CA LEU A 69 -6.66 -15.19 2.62
C LEU A 69 -6.83 -14.05 1.63
N VAL A 70 -8.09 -13.66 1.35
CA VAL A 70 -8.39 -12.48 0.54
C VAL A 70 -7.80 -11.25 1.20
N SER A 71 -8.04 -10.99 2.49
CA SER A 71 -7.53 -9.79 3.16
C SER A 71 -6.00 -9.72 3.23
N ILE A 72 -5.27 -10.83 3.29
CA ILE A 72 -3.80 -10.77 3.39
C ILE A 72 -3.10 -10.75 2.02
N SER A 73 -3.79 -11.10 0.93
CA SER A 73 -3.16 -11.29 -0.37
C SER A 73 -2.55 -10.02 -0.97
N GLY A 74 -3.26 -8.89 -0.89
CA GLY A 74 -2.74 -7.58 -1.26
C GLY A 74 -1.49 -7.20 -0.44
N PRO A 75 -1.52 -7.21 0.90
CA PRO A 75 -0.34 -6.98 1.73
C PRO A 75 0.85 -7.88 1.38
N VAL A 76 0.60 -9.17 1.12
CA VAL A 76 1.63 -10.12 0.69
C VAL A 76 2.25 -9.69 -0.64
N PHE A 77 1.42 -9.31 -1.63
CA PHE A 77 1.92 -8.78 -2.90
C PHE A 77 2.81 -7.54 -2.69
N THR A 78 2.35 -6.56 -1.91
CA THR A 78 3.11 -5.33 -1.64
C THR A 78 4.42 -5.64 -0.89
N TRP A 79 4.40 -6.62 0.01
CA TRP A 79 5.60 -7.07 0.71
C TRP A 79 6.62 -7.73 -0.23
N LEU A 80 6.16 -8.59 -1.15
CA LEU A 80 7.00 -9.18 -2.19
C LEU A 80 7.58 -8.12 -3.14
N LEU A 81 6.79 -7.11 -3.50
CA LEU A 81 7.26 -5.97 -4.30
C LEU A 81 8.35 -5.19 -3.57
N GLY A 82 8.17 -4.96 -2.26
CA GLY A 82 9.19 -4.37 -1.41
C GLY A 82 10.48 -5.20 -1.35
N ALA A 83 10.35 -6.52 -1.18
CA ALA A 83 11.49 -7.43 -1.17
C ALA A 83 12.26 -7.41 -2.50
N LEU A 84 11.56 -7.40 -3.64
CA LEU A 84 12.15 -7.21 -4.96
C LEU A 84 12.87 -5.87 -5.06
N GLY A 85 12.27 -4.80 -4.52
CA GLY A 85 12.87 -3.47 -4.46
C GLY A 85 14.20 -3.46 -3.71
N VAL A 86 14.23 -4.07 -2.51
CA VAL A 86 15.46 -4.22 -1.71
C VAL A 86 16.51 -5.00 -2.48
N TRP A 87 16.15 -6.13 -3.09
CA TRP A 87 17.09 -6.93 -3.89
C TRP A 87 17.70 -6.13 -5.05
N LEU A 88 16.88 -5.43 -5.84
CA LEU A 88 17.35 -4.58 -6.93
C LEU A 88 18.25 -3.43 -6.43
N ALA A 89 17.89 -2.79 -5.33
CA ALA A 89 18.67 -1.70 -4.75
C ALA A 89 20.04 -2.20 -4.24
N VAL A 90 20.08 -3.35 -3.58
CA VAL A 90 21.32 -3.90 -3.01
C VAL A 90 22.22 -4.49 -4.08
N SER A 91 21.68 -5.37 -4.93
CA SER A 91 22.45 -6.15 -5.90
C SER A 91 22.82 -5.36 -7.15
N ARG A 92 21.96 -4.42 -7.58
CA ARG A 92 22.18 -3.65 -8.81
C ARG A 92 22.44 -2.16 -8.57
N LYS A 93 22.40 -1.69 -7.31
CA LYS A 93 22.48 -0.26 -6.96
C LYS A 93 21.45 0.59 -7.73
N SER A 94 20.31 -0.05 -8.04
CA SER A 94 19.28 0.51 -8.91
C SER A 94 18.36 1.44 -8.13
N PHE A 95 18.10 2.61 -8.71
CA PHE A 95 17.09 3.53 -8.16
C PHE A 95 15.67 3.00 -8.34
N LEU A 96 15.40 2.18 -9.37
CA LEU A 96 14.11 1.48 -9.50
C LEU A 96 13.85 0.59 -8.28
N GLY A 97 14.88 -0.11 -7.79
CA GLY A 97 14.76 -0.92 -6.57
C GLY A 97 14.38 -0.07 -5.36
N TYR A 98 14.95 1.14 -5.25
CA TYR A 98 14.59 2.10 -4.22
C TYR A 98 13.16 2.64 -4.38
N GLU A 99 12.68 2.92 -5.61
CA GLU A 99 11.28 3.32 -5.85
C GLU A 99 10.31 2.25 -5.36
N LEU A 100 10.52 0.99 -5.77
CA LEU A 100 9.61 -0.11 -5.43
C LEU A 100 9.42 -0.28 -3.92
N ILE A 101 10.51 -0.29 -3.14
CA ILE A 101 10.42 -0.44 -1.68
C ILE A 101 9.82 0.80 -1.00
N VAL A 102 10.10 2.01 -1.51
CA VAL A 102 9.52 3.24 -0.96
C VAL A 102 8.03 3.32 -1.25
N VAL A 103 7.59 2.94 -2.46
CA VAL A 103 6.17 2.88 -2.82
C VAL A 103 5.45 1.82 -1.98
N ALA A 104 6.03 0.62 -1.85
CA ALA A 104 5.47 -0.45 -1.02
C ALA A 104 5.32 -0.01 0.45
N PHE A 105 6.37 0.59 1.02
CA PHE A 105 6.33 1.15 2.37
C PHE A 105 5.27 2.25 2.49
N ALA A 106 5.25 3.22 1.57
CA ALA A 106 4.33 4.34 1.63
C ALA A 106 2.86 3.91 1.60
N GLN A 107 2.53 2.94 0.73
CA GLN A 107 1.18 2.40 0.64
C GLN A 107 0.72 1.78 1.98
N ARG A 108 1.58 0.96 2.60
CA ARG A 108 1.24 0.26 3.86
C ARG A 108 1.26 1.19 5.06
N PHE A 109 2.22 2.11 5.11
CA PHE A 109 2.29 3.11 6.16
C PHE A 109 1.09 4.06 6.11
N LEU A 110 0.67 4.48 4.91
CA LEU A 110 -0.54 5.28 4.75
C LEU A 110 -1.80 4.51 5.17
N ALA A 111 -1.92 3.24 4.81
CA ALA A 111 -3.05 2.41 5.26
C ALA A 111 -3.10 2.28 6.80
N LEU A 112 -1.94 2.14 7.46
CA LEU A 112 -1.83 2.17 8.93
C LEU A 112 -2.27 3.54 9.50
N THR A 113 -1.78 4.66 8.95
CA THR A 113 -2.11 5.99 9.49
C THR A 113 -3.56 6.36 9.24
N VAL A 114 -4.09 6.11 8.05
CA VAL A 114 -5.51 6.32 7.74
C VAL A 114 -6.37 5.41 8.62
N GLY A 115 -6.02 4.14 8.79
CA GLY A 115 -6.82 3.24 9.60
C GLY A 115 -6.83 3.58 11.09
N THR A 116 -5.72 4.08 11.61
CA THR A 116 -5.64 4.55 13.00
C THR A 116 -6.37 5.88 13.23
N VAL A 117 -6.36 6.80 12.26
CA VAL A 117 -6.97 8.14 12.39
C VAL A 117 -8.46 8.15 12.03
N ALA A 118 -8.85 7.45 10.96
CA ALA A 118 -10.21 7.40 10.46
C ALA A 118 -11.04 6.24 11.03
N GLY A 119 -10.42 5.31 11.76
CA GLY A 119 -11.09 4.13 12.34
C GLY A 119 -11.42 3.04 11.31
N VAL A 120 -10.87 3.13 10.10
CA VAL A 120 -11.11 2.18 9.00
C VAL A 120 -10.03 1.10 9.01
N HIS A 121 -10.39 -0.14 9.32
CA HIS A 121 -9.42 -1.23 9.39
C HIS A 121 -8.87 -1.59 8.00
N ASN A 122 -7.56 -1.38 7.81
CA ASN A 122 -6.83 -1.87 6.64
C ASN A 122 -6.74 -3.40 6.64
N ASP A 123 -6.20 -3.96 5.56
CA ASP A 123 -6.24 -5.40 5.31
C ASP A 123 -5.48 -6.20 6.37
N GLU A 124 -4.31 -5.71 6.79
CA GLU A 124 -3.53 -6.32 7.88
C GLU A 124 -4.22 -6.18 9.26
N ALA A 125 -4.98 -5.10 9.48
CA ALA A 125 -5.76 -4.94 10.71
C ALA A 125 -6.93 -5.92 10.78
N ARG A 126 -7.64 -6.15 9.66
CA ARG A 126 -8.69 -7.16 9.57
C ARG A 126 -8.15 -8.54 9.91
N VAL A 127 -7.00 -8.91 9.33
CA VAL A 127 -6.33 -10.19 9.62
C VAL A 127 -5.86 -10.27 11.08
N SER A 128 -5.34 -9.17 11.64
CA SER A 128 -4.95 -9.13 13.07
C SER A 128 -6.14 -9.47 13.97
N LEU A 129 -7.29 -8.86 13.72
CA LEU A 129 -8.51 -9.10 14.49
C LEU A 129 -9.02 -10.53 14.33
N MET A 130 -8.98 -11.10 13.12
CA MET A 130 -9.35 -12.51 12.86
C MET A 130 -8.47 -13.50 13.61
N MET A 131 -7.21 -13.14 13.88
CA MET A 131 -6.28 -13.94 14.69
C MET A 131 -6.44 -13.72 16.21
N GLY A 132 -7.37 -12.84 16.64
CA GLY A 132 -7.52 -12.47 18.05
C GLY A 132 -6.43 -11.51 18.56
N LEU A 133 -5.71 -10.83 17.66
CA LEU A 133 -4.69 -9.83 18.00
C LEU A 133 -5.29 -8.41 17.96
N PRO A 134 -4.70 -7.44 18.68
CA PRO A 134 -5.05 -6.04 18.51
C PRO A 134 -4.87 -5.59 17.05
N PHE A 135 -5.79 -4.77 16.53
CA PHE A 135 -5.85 -4.37 15.12
C PHE A 135 -4.55 -3.77 14.57
N TRP A 136 -3.71 -3.17 15.42
CA TRP A 136 -2.49 -2.49 15.01
C TRP A 136 -1.27 -3.42 14.87
N VAL A 137 -1.34 -4.68 15.32
CA VAL A 137 -0.16 -5.57 15.40
C VAL A 137 0.44 -5.86 14.02
N LEU A 138 -0.31 -6.46 13.10
CA LEU A 138 0.22 -6.76 11.76
C LEU A 138 0.53 -5.49 10.94
N PRO A 139 -0.32 -4.45 10.90
CA PRO A 139 0.00 -3.21 10.20
C PRO A 139 1.35 -2.59 10.62
N VAL A 140 1.64 -2.57 11.93
CA VAL A 140 2.91 -2.04 12.46
C VAL A 140 4.07 -2.93 12.06
N ILE A 141 3.96 -4.26 12.21
CA ILE A 141 5.02 -5.20 11.83
C ILE A 141 5.37 -5.06 10.34
N VAL A 142 4.37 -5.08 9.45
CA VAL A 142 4.58 -4.95 8.01
C VAL A 142 5.23 -3.61 7.67
N SER A 143 4.74 -2.52 8.25
CA SER A 143 5.30 -1.17 8.02
C SER A 143 6.75 -1.05 8.51
N LEU A 144 7.09 -1.62 9.67
CA LEU A 144 8.46 -1.58 10.20
C LEU A 144 9.43 -2.40 9.35
N VAL A 145 9.02 -3.58 8.87
CA VAL A 145 9.84 -4.41 7.98
C VAL A 145 10.11 -3.69 6.66
N LEU A 146 9.08 -3.09 6.05
CA LEU A 146 9.24 -2.31 4.82
C LEU A 146 10.09 -1.05 5.04
N PHE A 147 9.92 -0.37 6.18
CA PHE A 147 10.76 0.78 6.55
C PHE A 147 12.23 0.40 6.67
N ALA A 148 12.54 -0.73 7.32
CA ALA A 148 13.91 -1.26 7.36
C ALA A 148 14.44 -1.52 5.94
N GLY A 149 13.61 -2.05 5.05
CA GLY A 149 13.91 -2.19 3.62
C GLY A 149 14.24 -0.87 2.94
N VAL A 150 13.46 0.20 3.19
CA VAL A 150 13.73 1.55 2.68
C VAL A 150 15.10 2.04 3.15
N VAL A 151 15.44 1.86 4.43
CA VAL A 151 16.75 2.26 4.98
C VAL A 151 17.89 1.50 4.29
N ILE A 152 17.74 0.19 4.10
CA ILE A 152 18.72 -0.66 3.39
C ILE A 152 18.89 -0.18 1.94
N ALA A 153 17.79 0.03 1.21
CA ALA A 153 17.82 0.47 -0.17
C ALA A 153 18.41 1.88 -0.32
N ALA A 154 18.05 2.81 0.57
CA ALA A 154 18.58 4.18 0.58
C ALA A 154 20.09 4.20 0.77
N ARG A 155 20.61 3.37 1.68
CA ARG A 155 22.06 3.20 1.89
C ARG A 155 22.72 2.58 0.67
N ALA A 156 22.12 1.54 0.08
CA ALA A 156 22.65 0.87 -1.09
C ALA A 156 22.74 1.79 -2.31
N THR A 157 21.72 2.60 -2.59
CA THR A 157 21.68 3.54 -3.72
C THR A 157 22.39 4.87 -3.44
N ARG A 158 22.73 5.13 -2.17
CA ARG A 158 23.25 6.40 -1.66
C ARG A 158 22.29 7.55 -1.89
N ALA A 159 20.99 7.33 -1.67
CA ALA A 159 19.96 8.35 -1.83
C ALA A 159 20.26 9.61 -0.98
N SER A 160 20.09 10.78 -1.59
CA SER A 160 20.22 12.06 -0.91
C SER A 160 18.99 12.38 -0.07
N ILE A 161 19.12 13.28 0.90
CA ILE A 161 17.96 13.79 1.66
C ILE A 161 16.93 14.41 0.71
N LEU A 162 17.40 15.12 -0.33
CA LEU A 162 16.54 15.68 -1.35
C LEU A 162 15.73 14.60 -2.08
N THR A 163 16.31 13.44 -2.38
CA THR A 163 15.56 12.31 -2.95
C THR A 163 14.40 11.89 -2.05
N HIS A 164 14.63 11.79 -0.73
CA HIS A 164 13.57 11.43 0.21
C HIS A 164 12.45 12.47 0.26
N VAL A 165 12.81 13.76 0.33
CA VAL A 165 11.84 14.86 0.39
C VAL A 165 11.01 14.92 -0.90
N LEU A 166 11.65 14.83 -2.06
CA LEU A 166 10.95 14.85 -3.35
C LEU A 166 10.08 13.61 -3.54
N SER A 167 10.56 12.42 -3.15
CA SER A 167 9.76 11.19 -3.16
C SER A 167 8.53 11.33 -2.27
N TYR A 168 8.67 11.90 -1.06
CA TYR A 168 7.53 12.17 -0.18
C TYR A 168 6.50 13.11 -0.84
N GLY A 169 6.95 14.17 -1.51
CA GLY A 169 6.07 15.06 -2.26
C GLY A 169 5.30 14.34 -3.37
N VAL A 170 5.98 13.54 -4.20
CA VAL A 170 5.35 12.74 -5.27
C VAL A 170 4.36 11.74 -4.69
N ILE A 171 4.74 11.01 -3.64
CA ILE A 171 3.88 10.06 -2.93
C ILE A 171 2.61 10.73 -2.43
N SER A 172 2.76 11.88 -1.77
CA SER A 172 1.63 12.63 -1.21
C SER A 172 0.65 13.07 -2.29
N ILE A 173 1.14 13.62 -3.40
CA ILE A 173 0.32 14.02 -4.55
C ILE A 173 -0.38 12.80 -5.15
N ALA A 174 0.35 11.71 -5.37
CA ALA A 174 -0.18 10.51 -6.01
C ALA A 174 -1.30 9.86 -5.20
N PHE A 175 -1.07 9.58 -3.91
CA PHE A 175 -2.09 8.97 -3.06
C PHE A 175 -3.29 9.88 -2.84
N THR A 176 -3.07 11.20 -2.73
CA THR A 176 -4.17 12.16 -2.70
C THR A 176 -5.00 12.05 -3.97
N ALA A 177 -4.38 12.06 -5.15
CA ALA A 177 -5.08 11.92 -6.41
C ALA A 177 -5.84 10.59 -6.53
N ILE A 178 -5.27 9.47 -6.07
CA ILE A 178 -5.92 8.16 -6.05
C ILE A 178 -7.17 8.18 -5.16
N ILE A 179 -7.05 8.70 -3.93
CA ILE A 179 -8.18 8.75 -2.98
C ILE A 179 -9.31 9.63 -3.55
N PHE A 180 -8.98 10.78 -4.13
CA PHE A 180 -9.99 11.63 -4.77
C PHE A 180 -10.61 10.97 -6.01
N ALA A 181 -9.81 10.30 -6.84
CA ALA A 181 -10.32 9.59 -8.01
C ALA A 181 -11.29 8.47 -7.61
N ASP A 182 -10.97 7.72 -6.56
CA ASP A 182 -11.83 6.64 -6.05
C ASP A 182 -13.14 7.20 -5.47
N GLY A 183 -13.07 8.31 -4.72
CA GLY A 183 -14.24 8.98 -4.17
C GLY A 183 -15.16 9.67 -5.19
N THR A 184 -14.79 9.72 -6.48
CA THR A 184 -15.56 10.38 -7.56
C THR A 184 -16.06 9.41 -8.64
N GLY A 185 -15.83 8.09 -8.47
CA GLY A 185 -16.26 7.06 -9.43
C GLY A 185 -17.78 6.78 -9.43
N PRO A 186 -18.33 6.09 -10.44
CA PRO A 186 -19.74 5.66 -10.46
C PRO A 186 -19.97 4.63 -9.36
N GLY A 187 -20.77 4.97 -8.34
CA GLY A 187 -20.88 4.27 -7.05
C GLY A 187 -20.32 5.08 -5.86
N GLY A 188 -19.75 6.26 -6.12
CA GLY A 188 -19.48 7.28 -5.12
C GLY A 188 -20.76 8.04 -4.82
N ASP A 189 -21.64 7.47 -4.01
CA ASP A 189 -23.00 7.98 -3.73
C ASP A 189 -23.02 9.30 -2.92
N GLY A 190 -21.95 10.09 -2.92
CA GLY A 190 -21.81 11.27 -2.05
C GLY A 190 -21.71 10.95 -0.56
N CYS A 191 -22.08 9.74 -0.16
CA CYS A 191 -21.78 9.12 1.13
C CYS A 191 -20.32 8.61 1.05
N GLY A 192 -19.33 9.51 1.12
CA GLY A 192 -17.90 9.20 1.00
C GLY A 192 -17.41 8.11 1.97
N VAL A 193 -16.12 7.74 1.87
CA VAL A 193 -15.32 6.72 2.60
C VAL A 193 -15.70 6.45 4.09
N LEU A 194 -16.44 7.34 4.74
CA LEU A 194 -16.94 7.25 6.12
C LEU A 194 -18.32 6.59 6.28
N SER A 195 -19.14 6.45 5.23
CA SER A 195 -20.54 5.98 5.35
C SER A 195 -20.63 4.46 5.57
N ASP A 196 -19.79 3.69 4.89
CA ASP A 196 -19.77 2.22 4.99
C ASP A 196 -19.26 1.68 6.34
N TYR A 197 -18.69 2.55 7.20
CA TYR A 197 -18.08 2.15 8.47
C TYR A 197 -18.87 2.58 9.72
N LEU A 198 -19.94 3.37 9.57
CA LEU A 198 -20.83 3.80 10.65
C LEU A 198 -22.28 3.83 10.16
N PRO A 199 -22.96 2.67 10.08
CA PRO A 199 -24.27 2.57 9.44
C PRO A 199 -25.37 3.42 10.12
N ASP A 200 -25.21 3.79 11.39
CA ASP A 200 -26.36 4.24 12.19
C ASP A 200 -26.42 5.74 12.53
N ARG A 201 -25.50 6.60 12.02
CA ARG A 201 -25.49 8.01 12.48
C ARG A 201 -25.71 9.10 11.44
N TYR A 202 -25.61 8.83 10.15
CA TYR A 202 -25.83 9.87 9.14
C TYR A 202 -26.51 9.35 7.86
N GLY A 203 -27.75 8.87 7.99
CA GLY A 203 -28.82 9.14 7.01
C GLY A 203 -28.62 8.76 5.54
N CYS A 204 -27.92 7.67 5.20
CA CYS A 204 -28.03 7.07 3.86
C CYS A 204 -29.07 5.93 3.96
N ALA A 205 -30.35 6.30 3.97
CA ALA A 205 -31.48 5.37 3.80
C ALA A 205 -31.94 5.44 2.34
N GLY A 206 -31.89 4.29 1.67
CA GLY A 206 -32.45 4.06 0.34
C GLY A 206 -32.65 2.57 0.14
#